data_AF-A0A260ZMF6-F1
#
_entry.id   AF-A0A260ZMF6-F1
#
_cell.length_a   1.000
_cell.length_b   1.000
_cell.length_c   1.000
_cell.angle_alpha   90.00
_cell.angle_beta   90.00
_cell.angle_gamma   90.00
#
_symmetry.space_group_name_H-M   'P 1'
#
loop_
_entity.id
_entity.type
_entity.pdbx_description
1 polymer ?
#
loop_
_entity_poly.entity_id
_entity_poly.type
_entity_poly.pdbx_seq_one_letter_code
_entity_poly.pdbx_strand_id
1 'polypeptide(L)'
;MKYYTLFEPEDLSTWLGKLKNLINWTHINFIIFPYCRRVQMKSINKYLGDQFDSQKLLESIDIQFLNSNELIELPRVVTPKIKFIGGINLRKSKGILADDVENLISGGGGVKEGIVVFCFGTQVASNLFPIEVRHAFAAAFRQFP
;
A
#
# COMPACT_ATOMS: atom_id res chain seq x y z
N MET A 1 9.81 -10.90 18.34
CA MET A 1 8.97 -10.21 17.34
C MET A 1 8.63 -11.24 16.27
N LYS A 2 7.41 -11.81 16.26
CA LYS A 2 7.02 -12.80 15.24
C LYS A 2 6.67 -12.03 13.97
N TYR A 3 7.49 -12.16 12.93
CA TYR A 3 7.19 -11.62 11.61
C TYR A 3 6.08 -12.46 10.99
N TYR A 4 4.84 -12.01 11.10
CA TYR A 4 3.76 -12.59 10.31
C TYR A 4 3.96 -12.11 8.87
N THR A 5 4.38 -13.02 7.99
CA THR A 5 4.30 -12.75 6.55
C THR A 5 2.82 -12.65 6.20
N LEU A 6 2.44 -11.73 5.31
CA LEU A 6 1.03 -11.50 4.91
C LEU A 6 0.30 -12.78 4.42
N PHE A 7 1.04 -13.85 4.14
CA PHE A 7 0.52 -15.13 3.66
C PHE A 7 0.61 -16.28 4.69
N GLU A 8 1.31 -16.09 5.81
CA GLU A 8 1.46 -17.08 6.88
C GLU A 8 1.08 -16.47 8.24
N PRO A 9 -0.22 -16.19 8.45
CA PRO A 9 -0.69 -15.59 9.69
C PRO A 9 -0.57 -16.52 10.91
N GLU A 10 -0.26 -17.81 10.72
CA GLU A 10 -0.24 -18.82 11.78
C GLU A 10 1.18 -19.35 12.08
N ASP A 11 1.37 -19.91 13.28
CA ASP A 11 2.69 -20.32 13.78
C ASP A 11 3.29 -21.51 13.01
N LEU A 12 4.36 -21.25 12.27
CA LEU A 12 5.10 -22.22 11.47
C LEU A 12 5.84 -23.29 12.27
N SER A 13 6.05 -23.11 13.58
CA SER A 13 6.68 -24.14 14.41
C SER A 13 5.73 -25.32 14.70
N THR A 14 4.43 -25.12 14.52
CA THR A 14 3.40 -26.12 14.80
C THR A 14 2.87 -26.77 13.52
N TRP A 15 2.52 -28.06 13.59
CA TRP A 15 1.91 -28.77 12.46
C TRP A 15 0.57 -28.18 12.04
N LEU A 16 -0.28 -27.79 13.00
CA LEU A 16 -1.57 -27.17 12.72
C LEU A 16 -1.41 -25.79 12.07
N GLY A 17 -0.46 -24.97 12.54
CA GLY A 17 -0.16 -23.68 11.92
C GLY A 17 0.33 -23.83 10.48
N LYS A 18 1.23 -24.78 10.22
CA LYS A 18 1.66 -25.13 8.85
C LYS A 18 0.47 -25.54 7.97
N LEU A 19 -0.43 -26.40 8.47
CA LEU A 19 -1.61 -26.85 7.72
C LEU A 19 -2.56 -25.69 7.40
N LYS A 20 -2.83 -24.81 8.37
CA LYS A 20 -3.66 -23.62 8.16
C LYS A 20 -3.03 -22.66 7.14
N ASN A 21 -1.71 -22.43 7.23
CA ASN A 21 -1.00 -21.61 6.26
C ASN A 21 -1.07 -22.22 4.85
N LEU A 22 -0.96 -23.54 4.71
CA LEU A 22 -1.15 -24.23 3.43
C LEU A 22 -2.57 -24.04 2.86
N ILE A 23 -3.60 -24.16 3.70
CA ILE A 23 -4.99 -23.92 3.30
C ILE A 23 -5.16 -22.46 2.86
N ASN A 24 -4.66 -21.51 3.65
CA ASN A 24 -4.73 -20.08 3.34
C ASN A 24 -4.01 -19.76 2.02
N TRP A 25 -2.79 -20.26 1.85
CA TRP A 25 -2.02 -20.12 0.63
C TRP A 25 -2.77 -20.70 -0.58
N THR A 26 -3.37 -21.89 -0.44
CA THR A 26 -4.16 -22.54 -1.50
C THR A 26 -5.37 -21.68 -1.87
N HIS A 27 -6.12 -21.20 -0.88
CA HIS A 27 -7.26 -20.32 -1.10
C HIS A 27 -6.85 -19.02 -1.81
N ILE A 28 -5.76 -18.39 -1.37
CA ILE A 28 -5.25 -17.15 -1.99
C ILE A 28 -4.85 -17.41 -3.45
N ASN A 29 -4.07 -18.47 -3.72
CA ASN A 29 -3.50 -18.70 -5.05
C ASN A 29 -4.50 -19.25 -6.05
N PHE A 30 -5.44 -20.10 -5.63
CA PHE A 30 -6.38 -20.76 -6.55
C PHE A 30 -7.76 -20.10 -6.61
N ILE A 31 -8.12 -19.25 -5.65
CA ILE A 31 -9.43 -18.58 -5.62
C ILE A 31 -9.26 -17.06 -5.73
N ILE A 32 -8.55 -16.43 -4.80
CA ILE A 32 -8.46 -14.97 -4.72
C ILE A 32 -7.66 -14.39 -5.90
N PHE A 33 -6.45 -14.86 -6.16
CA PHE A 33 -5.63 -14.33 -7.24
C PHE A 33 -6.26 -14.48 -8.63
N PRO A 34 -6.83 -15.63 -9.02
CA PRO A 34 -7.51 -15.75 -10.31
C PRO A 34 -8.74 -14.85 -10.40
N TYR A 35 -9.51 -14.70 -9.32
CA TYR A 35 -10.65 -13.78 -9.28
C TYR A 35 -10.21 -12.32 -9.46
N CYS A 36 -9.27 -11.84 -8.64
CA CYS A 36 -8.75 -10.48 -8.72
C CYS A 36 -8.14 -10.20 -10.10
N ARG A 37 -7.36 -11.16 -10.64
CA ARG A 37 -6.80 -11.07 -11.99
C ARG A 37 -7.90 -10.92 -13.04
N ARG A 38 -8.97 -11.72 -13.00
CA ARG A 38 -10.08 -11.59 -13.96
C ARG A 38 -10.75 -10.22 -13.89
N VAL A 39 -10.98 -9.69 -12.69
CA VAL A 39 -11.59 -8.36 -12.53
C VAL A 39 -10.65 -7.26 -13.04
N GLN A 40 -9.37 -7.33 -12.68
CA GLN A 40 -8.36 -6.35 -13.08
C GLN A 40 -8.13 -6.36 -14.60
N MET A 41 -8.07 -7.55 -15.22
CA MET A 41 -7.86 -7.68 -16.66
C MET A 41 -8.98 -7.08 -17.49
N LYS A 42 -10.23 -7.04 -17.00
CA LYS A 42 -11.32 -6.31 -17.68
C LYS A 42 -11.00 -4.82 -17.86
N SER A 43 -10.44 -4.20 -16.82
CA SER A 43 -10.03 -2.79 -16.87
C SER A 43 -8.78 -2.60 -17.73
N ILE A 44 -7.80 -3.50 -17.63
CA ILE A 44 -6.57 -3.44 -18.42
C ILE A 44 -6.86 -3.59 -19.91
N ASN A 45 -7.62 -4.62 -20.31
CA ASN A 45 -7.94 -4.89 -21.71
C ASN A 45 -8.71 -3.75 -22.36
N LYS A 46 -9.55 -3.02 -21.60
CA LYS A 46 -10.25 -1.83 -22.08
C LYS A 46 -9.30 -0.75 -22.62
N TYR A 47 -8.12 -0.59 -22.02
CA TYR A 47 -7.18 0.47 -22.37
C TYR A 47 -5.95 -0.02 -23.16
N LEU A 48 -5.54 -1.27 -22.94
CA LEU A 48 -4.31 -1.84 -23.51
C LEU A 48 -4.58 -2.97 -24.53
N GLY A 49 -5.83 -3.38 -24.70
CA GLY A 49 -6.25 -4.44 -25.60
C GLY A 49 -6.12 -5.86 -25.01
N ASP A 50 -6.81 -6.82 -25.62
CA ASP A 50 -6.86 -8.22 -25.14
C ASP A 50 -5.54 -8.99 -25.31
N GLN A 51 -4.61 -8.46 -26.09
CA GLN A 51 -3.29 -9.07 -26.33
C GLN A 51 -2.26 -8.70 -25.26
N PHE A 52 -2.62 -7.80 -24.34
CA PHE A 52 -1.72 -7.34 -23.31
C PHE A 52 -1.47 -8.43 -22.27
N ASP A 53 -0.22 -8.89 -22.20
CA ASP A 53 0.26 -9.82 -21.18
C ASP A 53 1.31 -9.12 -20.32
N SER A 54 0.92 -8.77 -19.09
CA SER A 54 1.81 -8.09 -18.15
C SER A 54 3.06 -8.91 -17.84
N GLN A 55 2.98 -10.23 -17.83
CA GLN A 55 4.11 -11.08 -17.49
C GLN A 55 5.14 -11.10 -18.63
N LYS A 56 4.69 -11.30 -19.87
CA LYS A 56 5.57 -11.23 -21.04
C LYS A 56 6.23 -9.86 -21.17
N LEU A 57 5.47 -8.79 -20.90
CA LEU A 57 6.02 -7.44 -20.89
C LEU A 57 7.15 -7.32 -19.85
N LEU A 58 6.91 -7.73 -18.60
CA LEU A 58 7.91 -7.68 -17.53
C LEU A 58 9.17 -8.50 -17.85
N GLU A 59 9.01 -9.66 -18.50
CA GLU A 59 10.13 -10.51 -18.94
C GLU A 59 10.95 -9.84 -20.04
N SER A 60 10.30 -9.13 -20.97
CA SER A 60 10.94 -8.43 -22.09
C SER A 60 11.68 -7.16 -21.69
N ILE A 61 11.42 -6.59 -20.50
CA ILE A 61 12.08 -5.36 -20.05
C ILE A 61 13.52 -5.64 -19.62
N ASP A 62 14.45 -4.81 -20.11
CA ASP A 62 15.87 -4.88 -19.74
C ASP A 62 16.16 -4.22 -18.39
N ILE A 63 15.52 -3.08 -18.12
CA ILE A 63 15.72 -2.29 -16.89
C ILE A 63 14.37 -1.82 -16.36
N GLN A 64 14.12 -2.04 -15.07
CA GLN A 64 12.90 -1.62 -14.37
C GLN A 64 13.25 -0.62 -13.27
N PHE A 65 12.70 0.58 -13.37
CA PHE A 65 12.86 1.62 -12.35
C PHE A 65 11.70 1.57 -11.36
N LEU A 66 12.00 1.26 -10.10
CA LEU A 66 11.01 1.22 -9.03
C LEU A 66 11.07 2.50 -8.22
N ASN A 67 9.95 3.21 -8.11
CA ASN A 67 9.80 4.37 -7.24
C ASN A 67 9.60 3.93 -5.78
N SER A 68 10.62 3.27 -5.22
CA SER A 68 10.65 2.79 -3.85
C SER A 68 12.10 2.73 -3.36
N ASN A 69 12.29 2.51 -2.06
CA ASN A 69 13.59 2.30 -1.45
C ASN A 69 13.74 0.84 -1.02
N GLU A 70 14.87 0.23 -1.37
CA GLU A 70 15.16 -1.18 -1.08
C GLU A 70 15.03 -1.52 0.42
N LEU A 71 15.33 -0.58 1.31
CA LEU A 71 15.30 -0.81 2.77
C LEU A 71 13.88 -0.96 3.35
N ILE A 72 12.87 -0.43 2.66
CA ILE A 72 11.46 -0.49 3.10
C ILE A 72 10.65 -1.50 2.27
N GLU A 73 11.24 -2.02 1.21
CA GLU A 73 10.62 -3.05 0.37
C GLU A 73 10.64 -4.41 1.06
N LEU A 74 9.68 -5.24 0.67
CA LEU A 74 9.65 -6.62 1.15
C LEU A 74 10.91 -7.35 0.68
N PRO A 75 11.56 -8.15 1.55
CA PRO A 75 12.72 -8.94 1.18
C PRO A 75 12.27 -9.99 0.17
N ARG A 76 12.62 -9.76 -1.10
CA ARG A 76 12.33 -10.66 -2.21
C ARG A 76 13.56 -10.77 -3.10
N VAL A 77 13.60 -11.80 -3.93
CA VAL A 77 14.67 -11.94 -4.93
C VAL A 77 14.55 -10.78 -5.92
N VAL A 78 15.59 -9.95 -5.98
CA VAL A 78 15.71 -8.82 -6.91
C VAL A 78 16.73 -9.17 -7.98
N THR A 79 16.36 -8.97 -9.25
CA THR A 79 17.29 -9.17 -10.37
C THR A 79 18.10 -7.91 -10.63
N PRO A 80 19.31 -7.99 -11.23
CA PRO A 80 20.09 -6.81 -11.59
C PRO A 80 19.37 -5.81 -12.52
N LYS A 81 18.29 -6.24 -13.19
CA LYS A 81 17.42 -5.41 -14.03
C LYS A 81 16.65 -4.36 -13.23
N ILE A 82 16.38 -4.62 -11.96
CA ILE A 82 15.59 -3.73 -11.10
C ILE A 82 16.52 -2.67 -10.49
N LYS A 83 16.12 -1.40 -10.61
CA LYS A 83 16.81 -0.25 -10.04
C LYS A 83 15.84 0.56 -9.19
N PHE A 84 16.12 0.63 -7.89
CA PHE A 84 15.37 1.47 -6.97
C PHE A 84 15.76 2.93 -7.16
N ILE A 85 14.80 3.75 -7.56
CA ILE A 85 14.94 5.18 -7.79
C ILE A 85 13.98 6.00 -6.92
N GLY A 86 13.57 5.42 -5.78
CA GLY A 86 12.69 6.08 -4.82
C GLY A 86 13.21 7.48 -4.50
N GLY A 87 12.34 8.47 -4.68
CA GLY A 87 12.67 9.85 -4.33
C GLY A 87 13.30 10.70 -5.45
N ILE A 88 13.73 10.11 -6.58
CA ILE A 88 14.45 10.84 -7.64
C ILE A 88 13.61 11.97 -8.27
N ASN A 89 12.29 11.79 -8.31
CA ASN A 89 11.33 12.74 -8.87
C ASN A 89 10.47 13.41 -7.79
N LEU A 90 10.96 13.50 -6.54
CA LEU A 90 10.28 14.29 -5.52
C LEU A 90 10.21 15.74 -5.98
N ARG A 91 8.99 16.21 -6.22
CA ARG A 91 8.76 17.63 -6.52
C ARG A 91 9.26 18.43 -5.33
N LYS A 92 10.06 19.46 -5.61
CA LYS A 92 10.40 20.44 -4.58
C LYS A 92 9.10 20.98 -4.00
N SER A 93 9.01 21.04 -2.68
CA SER A 93 7.89 21.68 -2.00
C SER A 93 7.72 23.08 -2.57
N LYS A 94 6.47 23.47 -2.87
CA LYS A 94 6.16 24.85 -3.24
C LYS A 94 6.41 25.82 -2.09
N GLY A 95 6.62 25.30 -0.87
CA GLY A 95 6.93 26.09 0.32
C GLY A 95 5.77 26.93 0.83
N ILE A 96 4.57 26.73 0.28
CA ILE A 96 3.37 27.48 0.65
C ILE A 96 2.37 26.46 1.19
N LEU A 97 2.13 26.53 2.49
CA LEU A 97 0.98 25.90 3.11
C LEU A 97 -0.16 26.92 3.13
N ALA A 98 -1.40 26.46 3.33
CA ALA A 98 -2.48 27.39 3.62
C ALA A 98 -2.22 28.03 5.00
N ASP A 99 -2.53 29.31 5.15
CA ASP A 99 -2.19 30.09 6.34
C ASP A 99 -2.68 29.44 7.64
N ASP A 100 -3.85 28.80 7.62
CA ASP A 100 -4.41 28.06 8.75
C ASP A 100 -3.54 26.87 9.17
N VAL A 101 -3.06 26.10 8.19
CA VAL A 101 -2.18 24.94 8.40
C VAL A 101 -0.80 25.39 8.87
N GLU A 102 -0.26 26.46 8.27
CA GLU A 102 1.05 27.00 8.64
C GLU A 102 1.05 27.55 10.07
N ASN A 103 0.00 28.28 10.46
CA ASN A 103 -0.17 28.80 11.81
C ASN A 103 -0.34 27.67 12.84
N LEU A 104 -1.03 26.58 12.48
CA LEU A 104 -1.20 25.41 13.34
C LEU A 104 0.13 24.65 13.53
N ILE A 105 0.91 24.47 12.45
CA ILE A 105 2.20 23.78 12.51
C ILE A 105 3.28 24.61 13.21
N SER A 106 3.30 25.93 13.00
CA SER A 106 4.32 26.83 13.54
C SER A 106 4.14 27.13 15.04
N GLY A 107 3.19 26.46 15.71
CA GLY A 107 2.99 26.58 17.16
C GLY A 107 2.07 27.73 17.59
N GLY A 108 1.52 28.52 16.65
CA GLY A 108 0.54 29.57 16.95
C GLY A 108 -0.76 29.03 17.57
N GLY A 109 -1.05 27.75 17.38
CA GLY A 109 -2.22 27.06 17.93
C GLY A 109 -2.02 26.39 19.31
N GLY A 110 -0.86 26.51 19.96
CA GLY A 110 -0.63 25.93 21.29
C GLY A 110 -0.39 24.40 21.31
N VAL A 111 -0.09 23.80 20.17
CA VAL A 111 0.19 22.36 20.04
C VAL A 111 1.60 22.06 20.59
N LYS A 112 1.66 21.38 21.75
CA LYS A 112 2.93 21.08 22.45
C LYS A 112 3.46 19.67 22.19
N GLU A 113 2.58 18.73 21.85
CA GLU A 113 2.88 17.29 21.88
C GLU A 113 3.09 16.66 20.49
N GLY A 114 2.88 17.44 19.42
CA GLY A 114 3.10 17.04 18.03
C GLY A 114 1.84 17.10 17.18
N ILE A 115 1.98 16.85 15.88
CA ILE A 115 0.89 16.91 14.90
C ILE A 115 0.79 15.59 14.17
N VAL A 116 -0.42 15.03 14.09
CA VAL A 116 -0.71 13.83 13.31
C VAL A 116 -1.32 14.25 11.97
N VAL A 117 -0.64 13.95 10.88
CA VAL A 117 -1.17 14.13 9.52
C VAL A 117 -1.85 12.85 9.07
N PHE A 118 -3.13 12.94 8.72
CA PHE A 118 -3.93 11.80 8.28
C PHE A 118 -4.57 12.09 6.91
N CYS A 119 -4.46 11.15 5.97
CA CYS A 119 -5.12 11.23 4.68
C CYS A 119 -5.47 9.84 4.13
N PHE A 120 -6.59 9.72 3.40
CA PHE A 120 -7.00 8.49 2.70
C PHE A 120 -6.43 8.38 1.27
N GLY A 121 -5.65 9.37 0.85
CA GLY A 121 -5.26 9.54 -0.55
C GLY A 121 -6.42 10.02 -1.43
N THR A 122 -6.20 9.99 -2.75
CA THR A 122 -7.13 10.55 -3.75
C THR A 122 -8.08 9.53 -4.35
N GLN A 123 -7.81 8.23 -4.17
CA GLN A 123 -8.48 7.17 -4.93
C GLN A 123 -9.87 6.82 -4.41
N VAL A 124 -10.13 7.02 -3.11
CA VAL A 124 -11.43 6.74 -2.50
C VAL A 124 -11.94 8.00 -1.84
N ALA A 125 -13.03 8.54 -2.37
CA ALA A 125 -13.65 9.72 -1.80
C ALA A 125 -14.22 9.41 -0.42
N SER A 126 -13.92 10.26 0.57
CA SER A 126 -14.27 9.98 1.98
C SER A 126 -15.77 9.81 2.21
N ASN A 127 -16.61 10.40 1.36
CA ASN A 127 -18.07 10.29 1.40
C ASN A 127 -18.59 8.90 1.00
N LEU A 128 -17.79 8.10 0.28
CA LEU A 128 -18.12 6.73 -0.08
C LEU A 128 -17.93 5.75 1.08
N PHE A 129 -17.20 6.15 2.14
CA PHE A 129 -17.10 5.30 3.31
C PHE A 129 -18.43 5.24 4.08
N PRO A 130 -18.82 4.05 4.54
CA PRO A 130 -19.93 3.90 5.47
C PRO A 130 -19.79 4.86 6.65
N ILE A 131 -20.91 5.42 7.11
CA ILE A 131 -20.91 6.44 8.16
C ILE A 131 -20.31 5.91 9.46
N GLU A 132 -20.46 4.61 9.71
CA GLU A 132 -19.91 3.89 10.86
C GLU A 132 -18.39 3.92 10.86
N VAL A 133 -17.76 3.73 9.70
CA VAL A 133 -16.29 3.80 9.54
C VAL A 133 -15.80 5.22 9.82
N ARG A 134 -16.49 6.22 9.29
CA ARG A 134 -16.16 7.63 9.54
C ARG A 134 -16.29 7.99 11.03
N HIS A 135 -17.34 7.51 11.69
CA HIS A 135 -17.53 7.68 13.12
C HIS A 135 -16.45 6.96 13.94
N ALA A 136 -16.02 5.77 13.52
CA ALA A 136 -14.95 5.04 14.17
C ALA A 136 -13.61 5.81 14.12
N PHE A 137 -13.26 6.38 12.96
CA PHE A 137 -12.08 7.25 12.86
C PHE A 137 -12.21 8.50 13.74
N ALA A 138 -13.35 9.18 13.71
CA ALA A 138 -13.58 10.35 14.57
C ALA A 138 -13.49 10.01 16.06
N ALA A 139 -14.02 8.85 16.48
CA ALA A 139 -13.91 8.36 17.84
C ALA A 139 -12.45 8.03 18.21
N ALA A 140 -11.71 7.40 17.31
CA ALA A 140 -10.29 7.11 17.52
C ALA A 140 -9.45 8.39 17.65
N PHE A 141 -9.70 9.40 16.79
CA PHE A 141 -9.01 10.69 16.86
C PHE A 141 -9.26 11.45 18.16
N ARG A 142 -10.43 11.27 18.80
CA ARG A 142 -10.70 11.83 20.14
C ARG A 142 -9.96 11.13 21.27
N GLN A 143 -9.47 9.91 21.05
CA GLN A 143 -8.69 9.16 22.04
C GLN A 143 -7.18 9.41 21.91
N PHE A 144 -6.73 10.07 20.84
CA PHE A 144 -5.35 10.52 20.78
C PHE A 144 -5.11 11.55 21.90
N PRO A 145 -4.01 11.43 22.66
CA PRO A 145 -3.64 12.38 23.70
C PRO A 145 -3.42 13.78 23.13
#